data_AF-A0A2V8NSJ2-F1
#
_entry.id   AF-A0A2V8NSJ2-F1
#
_cell.length_a   1.000
_cell.length_b   1.000
_cell.length_c   1.000
_cell.angle_alpha   90.00
_cell.angle_beta   90.00
_cell.angle_gamma   90.00
#
_symmetry.space_group_name_H-M   'P 1'
#
loop_
_entity.id
_entity.type
_entity.pdbx_description
1 polymer ?
#
loop_
_entity_poly.entity_id
_entity_poly.type
_entity_poly.pdbx_seq_one_letter_code
_entity_poly.pdbx_strand_id
1 'polypeptide(L)'
;MIQHFAEWLSQTSLSILIQTHNAWVIPTIQSIHIVAVGIVLSSVLMIDLRILGWAGHDQTLRETTNRFGPWLSWALLVLLTTGVLMVIGEPVRELV
;
A
#
# COMPACT_ATOMS: atom_id res chain seq x y z
N MET A 1 -6.33 -1.89 25.51
CA MET A 1 -7.44 -2.24 24.59
C MET A 1 -6.91 -2.73 23.25
N ILE A 2 -6.13 -1.93 22.52
CA ILE A 2 -5.48 -2.33 21.25
C ILE A 2 -4.50 -3.51 21.45
N GLN A 3 -3.70 -3.52 22.52
CA GLN A 3 -2.77 -4.62 22.84
C GLN A 3 -3.49 -5.98 23.01
N HIS A 4 -4.57 -6.03 23.80
CA HIS A 4 -5.35 -7.26 23.95
C HIS A 4 -6.03 -7.72 22.65
N PHE A 5 -6.44 -6.78 21.81
CA PHE A 5 -6.96 -7.11 20.47
C PHE A 5 -5.86 -7.69 19.57
N ALA A 6 -4.66 -7.10 19.59
CA ALA A 6 -3.50 -7.58 18.84
C ALA A 6 -3.02 -8.97 19.31
N GLU A 7 -3.02 -9.22 20.62
CA GLU A 7 -2.71 -10.52 21.23
C GLU A 7 -3.75 -11.58 20.83
N TRP A 8 -5.05 -11.25 20.87
CA TRP A 8 -6.12 -12.14 20.42
C TRP A 8 -5.98 -12.46 18.92
N LEU A 9 -5.69 -11.46 18.10
CA LEU A 9 -5.48 -11.66 16.66
C LEU A 9 -4.24 -12.53 16.39
N SER A 10 -3.17 -12.36 17.18
CA SER A 10 -1.94 -13.14 17.09
C SER A 10 -2.11 -14.62 17.48
N GLN A 11 -3.14 -14.97 18.25
CA GLN A 11 -3.44 -16.37 18.59
C GLN A 11 -4.29 -17.08 17.52
N THR A 12 -4.73 -16.36 16.49
CA THR A 12 -5.49 -16.96 15.37
C THR A 12 -4.59 -17.87 14.54
N SER A 13 -5.14 -18.98 14.06
CA SER A 13 -4.44 -19.97 13.22
C SER A 13 -3.72 -19.34 12.01
N LEU A 14 -4.26 -18.24 11.49
CA LEU A 14 -3.66 -17.45 10.40
C LEU A 14 -2.34 -16.77 10.81
N SER A 15 -2.27 -16.15 11.99
CA SER A 15 -1.04 -15.49 12.46
C SER A 15 0.04 -16.50 12.82
N ILE A 16 -0.35 -17.64 13.42
CA ILE A 16 0.57 -18.76 13.68
C ILE A 16 1.07 -19.38 12.37
N LEU A 17 0.23 -19.55 11.35
CA LEU A 17 0.65 -20.08 10.05
C LEU A 17 1.67 -19.16 9.35
N ILE A 18 1.46 -17.84 9.42
CA ILE A 18 2.36 -16.83 8.84
C ILE A 18 3.71 -16.82 9.59
N GLN A 19 3.69 -16.88 10.92
CA GLN A 19 4.92 -16.90 11.74
C GLN A 19 5.69 -18.22 11.64
N THR A 20 5.00 -19.36 11.49
CA THR A 20 5.62 -20.70 11.59
C THR A 20 6.04 -21.29 10.23
N HIS A 21 5.41 -20.89 9.12
CA HIS A 21 5.66 -21.53 7.82
C HIS A 21 6.38 -20.68 6.79
N ASN A 22 6.40 -19.34 6.86
CA ASN A 22 7.05 -18.57 5.81
C ASN A 22 7.43 -17.13 6.21
N ALA A 23 8.63 -16.99 6.79
CA ALA A 23 9.22 -15.69 7.15
C ALA A 23 9.35 -14.69 5.99
N TRP A 24 9.21 -15.14 4.74
CA TRP A 24 9.29 -14.31 3.53
C TRP A 24 7.97 -13.64 3.14
N VAL A 25 6.83 -14.06 3.71
CA VAL A 25 5.52 -13.53 3.35
C VAL A 25 5.41 -12.06 3.76
N ILE A 26 5.76 -11.73 5.00
CA ILE A 26 5.72 -10.34 5.49
C ILE A 26 6.67 -9.43 4.69
N PRO A 27 7.97 -9.73 4.53
CA PRO A 27 8.88 -8.92 3.69
C PRO A 27 8.40 -8.74 2.25
N THR A 28 7.78 -9.77 1.66
CA THR A 28 7.28 -9.71 0.28
C THR A 28 6.09 -8.77 0.18
N ILE A 29 5.12 -8.87 1.10
CA ILE A 29 3.97 -7.98 1.16
C ILE A 29 4.44 -6.54 1.39
N GLN A 30 5.39 -6.33 2.31
CA GLN A 30 5.95 -5.02 2.59
C GLN A 30 6.67 -4.42 1.37
N SER A 31 7.41 -5.24 0.61
CA SER A 31 8.06 -4.80 -0.63
C SER A 31 7.04 -4.36 -1.69
N ILE A 32 5.96 -5.14 -1.87
CA ILE A 32 4.86 -4.78 -2.76
C ILE A 32 4.19 -3.48 -2.31
N HIS A 33 3.98 -3.31 -1.01
CA HIS A 33 3.41 -2.10 -0.42
C HIS A 33 4.26 -0.87 -0.76
N ILE A 34 5.58 -0.93 -0.58
CA ILE A 34 6.51 0.18 -0.89
C ILE A 34 6.46 0.54 -2.38
N VAL A 35 6.43 -0.45 -3.27
CA VAL A 35 6.32 -0.21 -4.72
C VAL A 35 4.99 0.49 -5.04
N ALA A 36 3.88 0.08 -4.41
CA ALA A 36 2.59 0.73 -4.59
C ALA A 36 2.60 2.19 -4.09
N VAL A 37 3.28 2.48 -2.98
CA VAL A 37 3.51 3.88 -2.53
C VAL A 37 4.26 4.67 -3.59
N GLY A 38 5.32 4.10 -4.17
CA GLY A 38 6.08 4.74 -5.25
C GLY A 38 5.23 5.08 -6.48
N ILE A 39 4.29 4.20 -6.85
CA ILE A 39 3.35 4.42 -7.96
C ILE A 39 2.38 5.57 -7.64
N VAL A 40 1.84 5.61 -6.41
CA VAL A 40 0.97 6.71 -5.95
C VAL A 40 1.73 8.03 -6.00
N LEU A 41 2.91 8.10 -5.38
CA LEU A 41 3.73 9.31 -5.36
C LEU A 41 4.08 9.80 -6.76
N SER A 42 4.49 8.90 -7.65
CA SER A 42 4.83 9.25 -9.03
C SER A 42 3.61 9.77 -9.81
N SER A 43 2.44 9.14 -9.60
CA SER A 43 1.19 9.54 -10.26
C SER A 43 0.73 10.91 -9.80
N VAL A 44 0.73 11.17 -8.48
CA VAL A 44 0.36 12.46 -7.90
C VAL A 44 1.36 13.53 -8.31
N LEU A 45 2.66 13.26 -8.21
CA LEU A 45 3.72 14.19 -8.61
C LEU A 45 3.56 14.60 -10.08
N MET A 46 3.27 13.66 -10.99
CA MET A 46 3.06 13.98 -12.41
C MET A 46 1.82 14.85 -12.64
N ILE A 47 0.74 14.61 -11.88
CA ILE A 47 -0.47 15.44 -11.94
C ILE A 47 -0.17 16.85 -11.41
N ASP A 48 0.54 16.97 -10.28
CA ASP A 48 0.89 18.26 -9.67
C ASP A 48 1.86 19.06 -10.55
N LEU A 49 2.90 18.43 -11.09
CA LEU A 49 3.82 19.05 -12.06
C LEU A 49 3.08 19.53 -13.32
N ARG A 50 2.02 18.82 -13.72
CA ARG A 50 1.16 19.25 -14.82
C ARG A 50 0.31 20.47 -14.42
N ILE A 51 -0.28 20.47 -13.23
CA ILE A 51 -1.05 21.62 -12.70
C ILE A 51 -0.17 22.86 -12.59
N LEU A 52 1.08 22.70 -12.16
CA LEU A 52 2.09 23.77 -12.05
C LEU A 52 2.64 24.22 -13.42
N GLY A 53 2.30 23.53 -14.51
CA GLY A 53 2.76 23.85 -15.86
C GLY A 53 4.23 23.47 -16.14
N TRP A 54 4.89 22.75 -15.24
CA TRP A 54 6.29 22.33 -15.38
C TRP A 54 6.47 21.05 -16.21
N ALA A 55 5.40 20.26 -16.39
CA ALA A 55 5.43 19.03 -17.17
C ALA A 55 4.22 18.90 -18.12
N GLY A 56 4.37 18.12 -19.20
CA GLY A 56 3.26 17.70 -20.07
C GLY A 56 2.63 18.80 -20.91
N HIS A 57 3.41 19.79 -21.37
CA HIS A 57 2.94 20.97 -22.12
C HIS A 57 2.00 20.62 -23.29
N ASP A 58 2.23 19.47 -23.94
CA ASP A 58 1.47 18.97 -25.10
C ASP A 58 0.14 18.26 -24.78
N GLN A 59 -0.17 17.95 -23.50
CA GLN A 59 -1.32 17.11 -23.12
C GLN A 59 -2.22 17.81 -22.12
N THR A 60 -3.53 17.90 -22.33
CA THR A 60 -4.45 18.54 -21.38
C THR A 60 -4.40 17.92 -19.98
N LEU A 61 -4.77 18.69 -18.94
CA LEU A 61 -4.89 18.18 -17.57
C LEU A 61 -5.77 16.91 -17.52
N ARG A 62 -6.85 16.90 -18.30
CA ARG A 62 -7.78 15.77 -18.39
C ARG A 62 -7.15 14.52 -18.98
N GLU A 63 -6.28 14.65 -19.99
CA GLU A 63 -5.53 13.52 -20.55
C GLU A 63 -4.51 12.95 -19.57
N THR A 64 -3.81 13.84 -18.84
CA THR A 64 -2.86 13.44 -17.81
C THR A 64 -3.57 12.69 -16.66
N THR A 65 -4.67 13.24 -16.15
CA THR A 65 -5.47 12.60 -15.10
C THR A 65 -6.12 11.30 -15.57
N ASN A 66 -6.61 11.20 -16.81
CA ASN A 66 -7.16 9.95 -17.33
C ASN A 66 -6.10 8.85 -17.47
N ARG A 67 -4.84 9.23 -17.70
CA ARG A 67 -3.72 8.29 -17.79
C ARG A 67 -3.25 7.82 -16.42
N PHE A 68 -3.07 8.73 -15.46
CA PHE A 68 -2.56 8.41 -14.11
C PHE A 68 -3.64 8.03 -13.10
N GLY A 69 -4.90 8.39 -13.33
CA GLY A 69 -6.03 8.12 -12.43
C GLY A 69 -6.29 6.63 -12.20
N PRO A 70 -6.31 5.77 -13.24
CA PRO A 70 -6.43 4.33 -13.05
C PRO A 70 -5.25 3.74 -12.27
N TRP A 71 -4.02 4.18 -12.56
CA TRP A 71 -2.81 3.74 -11.83
C TRP A 71 -2.87 4.13 -10.36
N LEU A 72 -3.29 5.36 -10.07
CA LEU A 72 -3.49 5.83 -8.71
C LEU A 72 -4.55 4.98 -7.99
N SER A 73 -5.69 4.71 -8.63
CA SER A 73 -6.78 3.92 -8.04
C SER A 73 -6.36 2.48 -7.76
N TRP A 74 -5.68 1.82 -8.71
CA TRP A 74 -5.16 0.46 -8.52
C TRP A 74 -4.08 0.42 -7.44
N ALA A 75 -3.16 1.39 -7.41
CA ALA A 75 -2.12 1.45 -6.40
C ALA A 75 -2.72 1.67 -4.99
N LEU A 76 -3.76 2.49 -4.85
CA LEU A 76 -4.49 2.66 -3.59
C LEU A 76 -5.19 1.37 -3.13
N LEU A 77 -5.79 0.60 -4.05
CA LEU A 77 -6.36 -0.71 -3.73
C LEU A 77 -5.28 -1.70 -3.26
N VAL A 78 -4.12 -1.71 -3.92
CA VAL A 78 -2.98 -2.55 -3.52
C VAL A 78 -2.47 -2.12 -2.14
N LEU A 79 -2.34 -0.83 -1.87
CA LEU A 79 -1.92 -0.32 -0.55
C LEU A 79 -2.89 -0.72 0.56
N LEU A 80 -4.19 -0.60 0.31
CA LEU A 80 -5.22 -0.99 1.28
C LEU A 80 -5.14 -2.49 1.59
N THR A 81 -5.08 -3.33 0.55
CA THR A 81 -5.04 -4.79 0.71
C THR A 81 -3.77 -5.26 1.40
N THR A 82 -2.61 -4.76 0.97
CA THR A 82 -1.31 -5.10 1.58
C THR A 82 -1.17 -4.57 3.01
N GLY A 83 -1.67 -3.36 3.29
CA GLY A 83 -1.69 -2.79 4.64
C GLY A 83 -2.53 -3.62 5.62
N VAL A 84 -3.75 -4.00 5.21
CA VAL A 84 -4.61 -4.89 6.01
C VAL A 84 -3.93 -6.24 6.23
N LEU A 85 -3.28 -6.79 5.21
CA LEU A 85 -2.60 -8.08 5.30
C LEU A 85 -1.41 -8.05 6.26
N MET A 86 -0.64 -6.95 6.32
CA MET A 86 0.45 -6.77 7.28
C MET A 86 -0.07 -6.70 8.72
N VAL A 87 -1.16 -5.94 8.96
CA VAL A 87 -1.79 -5.87 10.28
C VAL A 87 -2.30 -7.24 10.75
N ILE A 88 -2.83 -8.06 9.84
CA ILE A 88 -3.27 -9.42 10.17
C ILE A 88 -2.08 -10.36 10.41
N GLY A 89 -0.99 -10.18 9.65
CA GLY A 89 0.18 -11.04 9.70
C GLY A 89 1.01 -10.87 10.97
N GLU A 90 1.26 -9.62 11.38
CA GLU A 90 2.02 -9.28 12.59
C GLU A 90 1.31 -8.20 13.43
N PRO A 91 0.11 -8.51 13.96
CA PRO A 91 -0.72 -7.54 14.67
C PRO A 91 -0.01 -6.93 15.88
N VAL A 92 0.82 -7.71 16.58
CA VAL A 92 1.57 -7.23 17.75
C VAL A 92 2.72 -6.31 17.36
N ARG A 93 3.36 -6.48 16.19
CA ARG A 93 4.48 -5.63 15.76
C ARG A 93 4.01 -4.32 15.12
N GLU A 94 2.85 -4.35 14.47
CA GLU A 94 2.32 -3.20 13.73
C GLU A 94 1.33 -2.34 14.55
N LEU A 95 0.72 -2.87 15.62
CA LEU A 95 -0.30 -2.16 16.43
C LEU A 95 0.15 -1.76 17.84
N VAL A 96 1.34 -2.21 18.29
CA VAL A 96 1.88 -1.96 19.65
C VAL A 96 3.26 -1.34 19.55
#